data_AF-Q4UI20-F1
#
_entry.id   AF-Q4UI20-F1
#
_cell.length_a   1.000
_cell.length_b   1.000
_cell.length_c   1.000
_cell.angle_alpha   90.00
_cell.angle_beta   90.00
_cell.angle_gamma   90.00
#
_symmetry.space_group_name_H-M   'P 1'
#
loop_
_entity.id
_entity.type
_entity.pdbx_description
1 polymer ?
#
loop_
_entity_poly.entity_id
_entity_poly.type
_entity_poly.pdbx_seq_one_letter_code
_entity_poly.pdbx_strand_id
1 'polypeptide(L)' 'MVFLSRRFGHIYRTVLLDGSPANRTAKWTLALLMTGIWIYKSEKKHPRKRGIFFRDNKAEPFHEYEIEEWNSKFKRDTA' A
#
# COMPACT_ATOMS: atom_id res chain seq x y z
N MET A 1 -2.24 -4.77 -49.26
CA MET A 1 -2.86 -3.76 -48.36
C MET A 1 -3.93 -4.38 -47.42
N VAL A 2 -3.78 -5.62 -46.96
CA VAL A 2 -4.80 -6.33 -46.13
C VAL A 2 -4.39 -6.43 -44.65
N PHE A 3 -3.09 -6.29 -44.34
CA PHE A 3 -2.59 -6.32 -42.97
C PHE A 3 -2.90 -5.07 -42.16
N LEU A 4 -2.88 -3.88 -42.80
CA LEU A 4 -3.22 -2.63 -42.12
C LEU A 4 -4.69 -2.60 -41.70
N SER A 5 -5.63 -2.95 -42.59
CA SER A 5 -7.07 -2.91 -42.31
C SER A 5 -7.49 -3.86 -41.18
N ARG A 6 -6.90 -5.07 -41.11
CA ARG A 6 -7.11 -6.00 -39.97
C ARG A 6 -6.61 -5.43 -38.65
N ARG A 7 -5.46 -4.75 -38.65
CA ARG A 7 -4.86 -4.14 -37.45
C ARG A 7 -5.67 -2.93 -36.97
N PHE A 8 -6.13 -2.08 -37.88
CA PHE A 8 -6.99 -0.94 -37.56
C PHE A 8 -8.36 -1.40 -37.03
N GLY A 9 -9.00 -2.41 -37.64
CA GLY A 9 -10.26 -2.97 -37.13
C GLY A 9 -10.16 -3.50 -35.69
N HIS A 10 -9.01 -4.07 -35.32
CA HIS A 10 -8.74 -4.52 -33.95
C HIS A 10 -8.59 -3.33 -32.97
N ILE A 11 -7.94 -2.24 -33.41
CA ILE A 11 -7.76 -1.01 -32.63
C ILE A 11 -9.10 -0.33 -32.38
N TYR A 12 -9.97 -0.20 -33.40
CA TYR A 12 -11.31 0.37 -33.24
C TYR A 12 -12.17 -0.45 -32.27
N ARG A 13 -12.07 -1.78 -32.32
CA ARG A 13 -12.76 -2.67 -31.37
C ARG A 13 -12.25 -2.48 -29.94
N THR A 14 -10.94 -2.35 -29.74
CA THR A 14 -10.36 -2.04 -28.42
C THR A 14 -10.72 -0.64 -27.93
N VAL A 15 -10.84 0.36 -28.81
CA VAL A 15 -11.23 1.75 -28.48
C VAL A 15 -12.72 1.85 -28.12
N LEU A 16 -13.60 1.10 -28.81
CA LEU A 16 -15.02 0.97 -28.48
C LEU A 16 -15.23 0.22 -27.15
N LEU A 17 -14.39 -0.78 -26.86
CA LEU A 17 -14.32 -1.43 -25.55
C LEU A 17 -13.73 -0.51 -24.47
N ASP A 18 -13.04 0.56 -24.85
CA ASP A 18 -12.36 1.44 -23.89
C ASP A 18 -13.35 2.26 -23.04
N GLY A 19 -14.54 2.53 -23.59
CA GLY A 19 -15.68 3.15 -22.91
C GLY A 19 -16.63 2.16 -22.21
N SER A 20 -16.39 0.84 -22.31
CA SER A 20 -17.20 -0.17 -21.65
C SER A 20 -17.08 -0.05 -20.12
N PRO A 21 -18.19 -0.14 -19.36
CA PRO A 21 -18.16 -0.19 -17.90
C PRO A 21 -17.21 -1.27 -17.36
N ALA A 22 -17.12 -2.42 -18.05
CA ALA A 22 -16.23 -3.52 -17.67
C ALA A 22 -14.75 -3.17 -17.84
N ASN A 23 -14.40 -2.39 -18.86
CA ASN A 23 -13.02 -1.96 -19.06
C ASN A 23 -12.63 -0.85 -18.07
N ARG A 24 -13.57 0.02 -17.71
CA ARG A 24 -13.36 1.02 -16.65
C ARG A 24 -13.09 0.34 -15.31
N THR A 25 -13.88 -0.66 -14.92
CA THR A 25 -13.64 -1.42 -13.68
C THR A 25 -12.35 -2.24 -13.74
N ALA A 26 -12.02 -2.83 -14.91
CA ALA A 26 -10.74 -3.52 -15.12
C ALA A 26 -9.53 -2.58 -14.91
N LYS A 27 -9.57 -1.35 -15.42
CA LYS A 27 -8.50 -0.35 -15.21
C LYS A 27 -8.34 0.01 -13.74
N TRP A 28 -9.45 0.25 -13.02
CA TRP A 28 -9.41 0.57 -11.59
C TRP A 28 -8.92 -0.61 -10.73
N THR A 29 -9.38 -1.82 -11.02
CA THR A 29 -8.93 -3.03 -10.31
C THR A 29 -7.44 -3.30 -10.56
N LEU A 30 -6.96 -3.10 -11.79
CA LEU A 30 -5.55 -3.19 -12.12
C LEU A 30 -4.72 -2.13 -11.37
N ALA A 31 -5.21 -0.89 -11.33
CA ALA A 31 -4.54 0.19 -10.61
C ALA A 31 -4.42 -0.11 -9.11
N LEU A 32 -5.50 -0.59 -8.48
CA LEU A 32 -5.50 -1.02 -7.08
C LEU A 32 -4.58 -2.21 -6.80
N LEU A 33 -4.52 -3.18 -7.72
CA LEU A 33 -3.60 -4.31 -7.61
C LEU A 33 -2.14 -3.85 -7.67
N MET A 34 -1.81 -2.98 -8.62
CA MET A 34 -0.45 -2.47 -8.78
C MET A 34 -0.01 -1.63 -7.58
N THR A 35 -0.90 -0.77 -7.04
CA THR A 35 -0.59 -0.01 -5.82
C THR A 35 -0.47 -0.93 -4.61
N GLY A 36 -1.31 -1.95 -4.48
CA GLY A 36 -1.22 -2.96 -3.43
C GLY A 36 0.10 -3.73 -3.45
N ILE A 37 0.53 -4.19 -4.64
CA ILE A 37 1.82 -4.89 -4.81
C ILE A 37 2.99 -3.96 -4.48
N TRP A 38 2.90 -2.69 -4.87
CA TRP A 38 3.93 -1.69 -4.57
C TRP A 38 4.04 -1.44 -3.06
N ILE A 39 2.91 -1.24 -2.37
CA ILE A 39 2.86 -1.10 -0.90
C ILE A 39 3.44 -2.35 -0.23
N TYR A 40 3.04 -3.54 -0.67
CA TYR A 40 3.55 -4.81 -0.14
C TYR A 40 5.08 -4.92 -0.26
N LYS A 41 5.65 -4.64 -1.44
CA LYS A 41 7.11 -4.67 -1.65
C LYS A 41 7.82 -3.60 -0.81
N SER A 42 7.22 -2.42 -0.70
CA SER A 42 7.77 -1.31 0.09
C SER A 42 7.81 -1.66 1.58
N GLU A 43 6.70 -2.15 2.14
CA GLU A 43 6.62 -2.57 3.54
C GLU A 43 7.53 -3.76 3.84
N LYS A 44 7.72 -4.69 2.90
CA LYS A 44 8.67 -5.80 3.07
C LYS A 44 10.12 -5.32 3.20
N LYS A 45 10.50 -4.24 2.50
CA LYS A 45 11.86 -3.69 2.55
C LYS A 45 12.06 -2.75 3.75
N HIS A 46 11.05 -1.95 4.06
CA HIS A 46 11.04 -0.97 5.14
C HIS A 46 9.70 -1.05 5.90
N PRO A 47 9.59 -1.96 6.89
CA PRO A 47 8.36 -2.11 7.65
C PRO A 47 8.07 -0.83 8.43
N ARG A 48 6.82 -0.38 8.39
CA ARG A 48 6.35 0.76 9.19
C ARG A 48 5.89 0.28 10.56
N LYS A 49 5.97 1.14 11.57
CA LYS A 49 5.44 0.90 12.93
C LYS A 49 3.95 0.53 12.93
N ARG A 50 3.18 1.08 12.00
CA ARG A 50 1.80 0.69 11.68
C ARG A 50 1.67 0.43 10.18
N GLY A 51 2.33 -0.61 9.69
CA GLY A 51 2.12 -1.09 8.32
C GLY A 51 0.77 -1.81 8.18
N ILE A 52 0.26 -1.85 6.96
CA ILE A 52 -1.02 -2.51 6.61
C ILE A 52 -0.82 -4.03 6.56
N PHE A 53 0.29 -4.49 5.97
CA PHE A 53 0.61 -5.92 5.81
C PHE A 53 1.70 -6.39 6.77
N PHE A 54 2.73 -5.56 6.99
CA PHE A 54 3.85 -5.91 7.87
C PHE A 54 4.07 -4.82 8.93
N ARG A 55 4.06 -5.23 10.20
CA ARG A 55 4.40 -4.36 11.31
C ARG A 55 5.87 -4.49 11.65
N ASP A 56 6.53 -3.37 11.87
CA ASP A 56 7.91 -3.39 12.38
C ASP A 56 7.92 -4.02 13.79
N ASN A 57 8.78 -5.02 13.99
CA ASN A 57 8.92 -5.73 15.27
C ASN A 57 9.79 -4.97 16.27
N LYS A 58 10.36 -3.82 15.87
CA LYS A 58 11.11 -2.95 16.77
C LYS A 58 10.16 -2.34 17.79
N ALA A 59 10.44 -2.59 19.07
CA ALA A 59 9.78 -1.91 20.17
C ALA A 59 10.02 -0.40 20.03
N GLU A 60 8.99 0.42 20.25
CA GLU A 60 9.19 1.85 20.39
C GLU A 60 10.04 2.10 21.64
N PRO A 61 11.13 2.88 21.53
CA PRO A 61 11.87 3.28 22.71
C PRO A 61 10.94 4.09 23.59
N PHE A 62 10.89 3.77 24.88
CA PHE A 62 10.12 4.53 25.86
C PHE A 62 10.55 5.99 25.81
N HIS A 63 9.58 6.89 25.82
CA HIS A 63 9.89 8.31 25.92
C HIS A 63 10.35 8.66 27.34
N GLU A 64 11.24 9.63 27.48
CA GLU A 64 11.82 10.02 28.78
C GLU A 64 10.74 10.37 29.82
N TYR A 65 9.62 10.96 29.40
CA TYR A 65 8.49 11.27 30.28
C TYR A 65 7.79 10.02 30.84
N GLU A 66 7.71 8.93 30.05
CA GLU A 66 7.10 7.66 30.49
C GLU A 66 8.00 6.97 31.51
N ILE A 67 9.31 7.08 31.32
CA ILE A 67 10.32 6.57 32.23
C ILE A 67 10.28 7.36 33.55
N GLU A 68 10.14 8.69 33.49
CA GLU A 68 10.05 9.54 34.67
C GLU A 68 8.76 9.29 35.47
N GLU A 69 7.62 9.16 34.78
CA GLU A 69 6.34 8.79 35.40
C GLU A 69 6.41 7.40 36.05
N TRP A 70 7.01 6.41 35.38
CA TRP A 70 7.23 5.08 35.93
C TRP A 70 8.10 5.12 37.19
N ASN A 71 9.23 5.84 37.14
CA ASN A 71 10.16 5.97 38.26
C ASN A 71 9.58 6.75 39.43
N SER A 72 8.63 7.66 39.20
CA SER A 72 7.95 8.41 40.27
C SER A 72 7.19 7.51 41.24
N LYS A 73 6.70 6.34 40.78
CA LYS A 73 5.99 5.37 41.60
C LYS A 73 6.89 4.71 42.64
N PHE A 74 8.17 4.50 42.32
CA PHE A 74 9.14 3.87 43.23
C PHE A 74 9.82 4.85 44.18
N LYS A 75 9.77 6.17 43.89
CA LYS A 75 10.36 7.20 44.77
C LYS A 75 9.58 7.41 46.08
N ARG A 76 8.30 7.03 46.15
CA ARG A 76 7.47 7.18 47.36
C ARG A 76 7.73 6.09 48.40
N ASP A 77 8.22 4.93 48.01
CA ASP A 77 8.41 3.78 48.91
C ASP A 77 9.77 3.78 49.61
N THR A 78 10.68 4.69 49.23
CA THR A 78 12.03 4.84 49.80
C THR A 78 12.20 6.05 50.74
N ALA A 79 11.11 6.72 51.12
CA ALA A 79 11.11 7.89 52.03
C ALA A 79 10.65 7.52 53.43
#